data_AF-A0A7H5F282-F1
#
_entry.id   AF-A0A7H5F282-F1
#
_cell.length_a   1.000
_cell.length_b   1.000
_cell.length_c   1.000
_cell.angle_alpha   90.00
_cell.angle_beta   90.00
_cell.angle_gamma   90.00
#
_symmetry.space_group_name_H-M   'P 1'
#
loop_
_entity.id
_entity.type
_entity.pdbx_description
1 polymer ?
#
loop_
_entity_poly.entity_id
_entity_poly.type
_entity_poly.pdbx_seq_one_letter_code
_entity_poly.pdbx_strand_id
1 'polypeptide(L)'
;MKAIHLIILFTLFVGSLFAQAPQAFNYQGVARDLSGNPLPNQDIQLRITVKLGDVAGTDAYQEIHQATTSDLGLFNLQVGMGTPTIGDFSGISWGSNRHYLQIEMDEEGGNDFDLLGTSELLSVPYALYAENGGGQFEEVDSTYVTQGGSEYTLRGLQFSEGLSSISLYQVEEPRLFHDFFPQIKFVDISPTWGRSAYNISLITREEYNNVPTLEFMAGIPQGQTRHFAFRTAGTAKLFIQGNGNIGLSTSEPASRLQVADGDIYIEDVNRGVIMRSPNGQCWRMTVNNAGQPEMTAIACPE
;
A
#
# COMPACT_ATOMS: atom_id res chain seq x y z
N MET A 1 -17.72 -17.60 43.20
CA MET A 1 -18.86 -16.64 43.17
C MET A 1 -18.43 -15.17 43.19
N LYS A 2 -17.46 -14.76 44.04
CA LYS A 2 -16.96 -13.36 44.10
C LYS A 2 -16.40 -12.81 42.77
N ALA A 3 -15.71 -13.65 41.99
CA ALA A 3 -15.13 -13.24 40.69
C ALA A 3 -16.19 -12.92 39.61
N ILE A 4 -17.34 -13.60 39.62
CA ILE A 4 -18.41 -13.40 38.63
C ILE A 4 -19.11 -12.04 38.85
N HIS A 5 -19.25 -11.62 40.11
CA HIS A 5 -19.88 -10.34 40.45
C HIS A 5 -18.96 -9.16 40.08
N LEU A 6 -17.63 -9.35 40.18
CA LEU A 6 -16.65 -8.35 39.75
C LEU A 6 -16.65 -8.16 38.24
N ILE A 7 -16.79 -9.26 37.48
CA ILE A 7 -16.86 -9.23 36.01
C ILE A 7 -18.12 -8.50 35.54
N ILE A 8 -19.29 -8.79 36.11
CA ILE A 8 -20.56 -8.13 35.74
C ILE A 8 -20.54 -6.64 36.08
N LEU A 9 -19.95 -6.25 37.21
CA LEU A 9 -19.80 -4.85 37.60
C LEU A 9 -18.85 -4.10 36.65
N PHE A 10 -17.81 -4.77 36.16
CA PHE A 10 -16.88 -4.21 35.19
C PHE A 10 -17.55 -3.99 33.82
N THR A 11 -18.34 -4.95 33.31
CA THR A 11 -19.06 -4.81 32.03
C THR A 11 -20.12 -3.69 32.06
N LEU A 12 -20.76 -3.44 33.20
CA LEU A 12 -21.70 -2.34 33.39
C LEU A 12 -21.03 -0.96 33.42
N PHE A 13 -19.73 -0.87 33.69
CA PHE A 13 -18.99 0.39 33.74
C PHE A 13 -18.42 0.83 32.38
N VAL A 14 -18.23 -0.11 31.43
CA VAL A 14 -17.70 0.19 30.09
C VAL A 14 -18.79 0.69 29.12
N GLY A 15 -20.07 0.50 29.44
CA GLY A 15 -21.21 0.81 28.55
C GLY A 15 -21.64 2.28 28.48
N SER A 16 -20.97 3.21 29.19
CA SER A 16 -21.47 4.58 29.38
C SER A 16 -20.55 5.69 28.83
N LEU A 17 -19.55 5.35 28.02
CA LEU A 17 -18.64 6.35 27.46
C LEU A 17 -19.16 6.89 26.11
N PHE A 18 -20.05 7.88 26.16
CA PHE A 18 -20.32 8.74 25.00
C PHE A 18 -19.25 9.83 24.95
N ALA A 19 -18.08 9.51 24.40
CA ALA A 19 -17.00 10.48 24.18
C ALA A 19 -17.10 11.16 22.81
N GLN A 20 -18.31 11.50 22.35
CA GLN A 20 -18.43 12.26 21.11
C GLN A 20 -18.05 13.72 21.38
N ALA A 21 -17.08 14.23 20.63
CA ALA A 21 -16.75 15.64 20.65
C ALA A 21 -18.02 16.42 20.26
N PRO A 22 -18.33 17.54 20.95
CA PRO A 22 -19.45 18.39 20.55
C PRO A 22 -19.35 18.76 19.08
N GLN A 23 -20.43 18.56 18.31
CA GLN A 23 -20.48 18.92 16.90
C GLN A 23 -20.74 20.42 16.75
N ALA A 24 -19.73 21.22 17.09
CA ALA A 24 -19.84 22.67 17.07
C ALA A 24 -18.47 23.34 16.96
N PHE A 25 -18.46 24.62 16.59
CA PHE A 25 -17.27 25.47 16.63
C PHE A 25 -17.56 26.84 17.23
N ASN A 26 -16.55 27.45 17.86
CA ASN A 26 -16.70 28.77 18.45
C ASN A 26 -16.74 29.85 17.37
N TYR A 27 -17.62 30.84 17.55
CA TYR A 27 -17.67 32.06 16.76
C TYR A 27 -17.78 33.26 17.71
N GLN A 28 -17.03 34.32 17.41
CA GLN A 28 -17.04 35.56 18.16
C GLN A 28 -17.24 36.73 17.19
N GLY A 29 -18.11 37.65 17.55
CA GLY A 29 -18.41 38.84 16.76
C GLY A 29 -18.62 40.06 17.64
N VAL A 30 -18.59 41.24 17.01
CA VAL A 30 -18.95 42.50 17.64
C VAL A 30 -20.19 43.04 16.93
N ALA A 31 -21.31 43.08 17.63
CA ALA A 31 -22.57 43.62 17.13
C ALA A 31 -22.51 45.15 17.08
N ARG A 32 -22.93 45.71 15.95
CA ARG A 32 -22.98 47.15 15.69
C ARG A 32 -24.31 47.52 15.05
N ASP A 33 -24.79 48.73 15.35
CA ASP A 33 -25.93 49.34 14.69
C ASP A 33 -25.60 49.75 13.23
N LEU A 34 -26.61 50.20 12.48
CA LEU A 34 -26.47 50.73 11.12
C LEU A 34 -25.55 51.96 10.99
N SER A 35 -25.27 52.66 12.10
CA SER A 35 -24.33 53.79 12.16
C SER A 35 -22.90 53.34 12.50
N GLY A 36 -22.69 52.03 12.74
CA GLY A 36 -21.41 51.42 13.08
C GLY A 36 -21.05 51.50 14.57
N ASN A 37 -21.95 51.97 15.45
CA ASN A 37 -21.72 51.98 16.88
C ASN A 37 -21.94 50.59 17.47
N PRO A 38 -21.11 50.12 18.42
CA PRO A 38 -21.39 48.88 19.13
C PRO A 38 -22.74 48.92 19.85
N LEU A 39 -23.40 47.76 19.96
CA LEU A 39 -24.62 47.57 20.76
C LEU A 39 -24.23 47.03 22.15
N PRO A 40 -24.15 47.85 23.22
CA PRO A 40 -23.66 47.38 24.51
C PRO A 40 -24.76 46.77 25.40
N ASN A 41 -24.48 45.63 26.05
CA ASN A 41 -25.38 44.96 27.01
C ASN A 41 -26.80 44.73 26.50
N GLN A 42 -26.92 44.45 25.21
CA GLN A 42 -28.18 44.28 24.51
C GLN A 42 -28.40 42.82 24.13
N ASP A 43 -29.62 42.34 24.37
CA ASP A 43 -30.09 41.05 23.88
C ASP A 43 -30.35 41.16 22.38
N ILE A 44 -29.63 40.35 21.61
CA ILE A 44 -29.75 40.27 20.15
C ILE A 44 -30.12 38.84 19.76
N GLN A 45 -30.75 38.70 18.59
CA GLN A 45 -30.99 37.40 17.99
C GLN A 45 -30.15 37.26 16.71
N LEU A 46 -29.47 36.13 16.57
CA LEU A 46 -28.57 35.85 15.45
C LEU A 46 -29.08 34.64 14.69
N ARG A 47 -29.10 34.76 13.36
CA ARG A 47 -29.34 33.63 12.45
C ARG A 47 -28.04 33.31 11.73
N ILE A 48 -27.63 32.05 11.85
CA ILE A 48 -26.38 31.55 11.29
C ILE A 48 -26.74 30.53 10.22
N THR A 49 -26.26 30.75 9.00
CA THR A 49 -26.52 29.84 7.86
C THR A 49 -25.20 29.35 7.27
N VAL A 50 -25.06 28.03 7.10
CA VAL A 50 -23.96 27.42 6.36
C VAL A 50 -24.39 27.18 4.92
N LYS A 51 -23.70 27.82 3.97
CA LYS A 51 -23.94 27.68 2.53
C LYS A 51 -22.89 26.82 1.83
N LEU A 52 -23.29 26.14 0.76
CA LEU A 52 -22.41 25.27 -0.04
C LEU A 52 -21.98 25.92 -1.36
N GLY A 53 -20.69 25.79 -1.70
CA GLY A 53 -20.11 26.10 -3.02
C GLY A 53 -19.71 27.56 -3.21
N ASP A 54 -20.64 28.49 -2.99
CA ASP A 54 -20.45 29.94 -3.12
C ASP A 54 -21.32 30.76 -2.13
N VAL A 55 -21.15 32.08 -2.12
CA VAL A 55 -21.83 33.01 -1.20
C VAL A 55 -23.35 33.07 -1.38
N ALA A 56 -23.88 32.68 -2.54
CA ALA A 56 -25.31 32.58 -2.85
C ALA A 56 -25.76 31.12 -3.02
N GLY A 57 -24.95 30.18 -2.53
CA GLY A 57 -25.17 28.74 -2.63
C GLY A 57 -26.36 28.26 -1.81
N THR A 58 -26.66 26.97 -1.91
CA THR A 58 -27.75 26.35 -1.17
C THR A 58 -27.44 26.31 0.33
N ASP A 59 -28.46 26.54 1.15
CA ASP A 59 -28.37 26.44 2.60
C ASP A 59 -28.28 24.97 3.01
N ALA A 60 -27.12 24.55 3.51
CA ALA A 60 -26.94 23.21 4.07
C ALA A 60 -27.53 23.11 5.47
N TYR A 61 -27.42 24.18 6.24
CA TYR A 61 -27.83 24.24 7.63
C TYR A 61 -28.12 25.67 8.06
N GLN A 62 -29.11 25.85 8.94
CA GLN A 62 -29.44 27.13 9.55
C GLN A 62 -29.87 26.96 11.00
N GLU A 63 -29.41 27.86 11.87
CA GLU A 63 -29.77 27.89 13.29
C GLU A 63 -29.99 29.32 13.80
N ILE A 64 -30.74 29.43 14.90
CA ILE A 64 -30.97 30.67 15.63
C ILE A 64 -30.29 30.61 16.99
N HIS A 65 -29.62 31.70 17.35
CA HIS A 65 -28.99 31.93 18.66
C HIS A 65 -29.56 33.19 19.31
N GLN A 66 -29.76 33.15 20.62
CA GLN A 66 -29.93 34.35 21.44
C GLN A 66 -28.63 34.64 22.16
N ALA A 67 -28.17 35.89 22.10
CA ALA A 67 -26.94 36.32 22.76
C ALA A 67 -27.12 37.69 23.39
N THR A 68 -26.54 37.88 24.57
CA THR A 68 -26.39 39.20 25.19
C THR A 68 -24.98 39.70 24.90
N THR A 69 -24.88 40.90 24.32
CA THR A 69 -23.61 41.56 23.99
C THR A 69 -22.93 42.13 25.24
N SER A 70 -21.60 42.33 25.20
CA SER A 70 -20.87 43.03 26.27
C SER A 70 -20.93 44.55 26.13
N ASP A 71 -20.32 45.30 27.06
CA ASP A 71 -20.13 46.77 26.96
C ASP A 71 -19.48 47.24 25.64
N LEU A 72 -18.78 46.34 24.93
CA LEU A 72 -18.12 46.62 23.65
C LEU A 72 -18.87 46.05 22.44
N GLY A 73 -20.09 45.54 22.63
CA GLY A 73 -20.84 44.84 21.59
C GLY A 73 -20.36 43.41 21.31
N LEU A 74 -19.42 42.88 22.09
CA LEU A 74 -18.85 41.55 21.86
C LEU A 74 -19.84 40.46 22.27
N PHE A 75 -20.00 39.43 21.44
CA PHE A 75 -20.72 38.20 21.78
C PHE A 75 -19.91 36.96 21.40
N ASN A 76 -20.19 35.85 22.08
CA ASN A 76 -19.61 34.54 21.80
C ASN A 76 -20.74 33.52 21.62
N LEU A 77 -20.60 32.65 20.62
CA LEU A 77 -21.53 31.56 20.40
C LEU A 77 -20.79 30.30 19.93
N GLN A 78 -21.48 29.16 20.01
CA GLN A 78 -21.02 27.88 19.49
C GLN A 78 -21.92 27.50 18.32
N VAL A 79 -21.42 27.66 17.09
CA VAL A 79 -22.16 27.31 15.87
C VAL A 79 -22.37 25.81 15.84
N GLY A 80 -23.61 25.35 15.67
CA GLY A 80 -24.05 23.96 15.77
C GLY A 80 -24.76 23.60 17.08
N MET A 81 -24.78 24.53 18.06
CA MET A 81 -25.50 24.37 19.34
C MET A 81 -26.72 25.29 19.46
N GLY A 82 -27.11 25.98 18.39
CA GLY A 82 -28.30 26.84 18.35
C GLY A 82 -29.58 26.04 18.18
N THR A 83 -30.68 26.75 17.97
CA THR A 83 -31.96 26.10 17.60
C THR A 83 -32.00 25.92 16.08
N PRO A 84 -31.91 24.69 15.56
CA PRO A 84 -31.89 24.45 14.12
C PRO A 84 -33.25 24.80 13.50
N THR A 85 -33.21 25.45 12.34
CA THR A 85 -34.38 25.81 11.53
C THR A 85 -34.35 25.16 10.15
N ILE A 86 -33.15 24.85 9.64
CA ILE A 86 -32.93 24.10 8.39
C ILE A 86 -31.81 23.07 8.62
N GLY A 87 -32.02 21.84 8.16
CA GLY A 87 -31.00 20.80 8.14
C GLY A 87 -30.61 20.27 9.53
N ASP A 88 -29.62 19.39 9.54
CA ASP A 88 -28.95 18.90 10.74
C ASP A 88 -27.45 19.18 10.60
N PHE A 89 -26.84 19.74 11.65
CA PHE A 89 -25.44 20.13 11.66
C PHE A 89 -24.52 18.91 11.48
N SER A 90 -24.94 17.76 12.02
CA SER A 90 -24.23 16.48 11.90
C SER A 90 -24.16 15.97 10.47
N GLY A 91 -25.15 16.35 9.63
CA GLY A 91 -25.28 15.90 8.26
C GLY A 91 -24.48 16.73 7.24
N ILE A 92 -23.81 17.80 7.67
CA ILE A 92 -23.04 18.66 6.77
C ILE A 92 -21.78 17.91 6.30
N SER A 93 -21.64 17.74 4.98
CA SER A 93 -20.48 17.09 4.38
C SER A 93 -19.30 18.05 4.23
N TRP A 94 -18.63 18.34 5.36
CA TRP A 94 -17.51 19.28 5.45
C TRP A 94 -16.34 19.01 4.48
N GLY A 95 -16.14 17.77 4.04
CA GLY A 95 -15.07 17.36 3.12
C GLY A 95 -15.37 17.61 1.64
N SER A 96 -16.57 18.05 1.30
CA SER A 96 -17.00 18.32 -0.08
C SER A 96 -17.44 19.77 -0.25
N ASN A 97 -17.10 20.39 -1.37
CA ASN A 97 -17.39 21.80 -1.65
C ASN A 97 -16.72 22.80 -0.67
N ARG A 98 -16.73 24.08 -1.04
CA ARG A 98 -16.40 25.18 -0.13
C ARG A 98 -17.62 25.51 0.73
N HIS A 99 -17.39 25.94 1.96
CA HIS A 99 -18.46 26.30 2.88
C HIS A 99 -18.37 27.79 3.21
N TYR A 100 -19.52 28.45 3.33
CA TYR A 100 -19.60 29.86 3.69
C TYR A 100 -20.53 30.02 4.88
N LEU A 101 -20.16 30.91 5.79
CA LEU A 101 -20.98 31.29 6.93
C LEU A 101 -21.66 32.62 6.62
N GLN A 102 -22.99 32.60 6.52
CA GLN A 102 -23.82 33.79 6.47
C GLN A 102 -24.33 34.11 7.88
N ILE A 103 -24.21 35.37 8.26
CA ILE A 103 -24.63 35.90 9.56
C ILE A 103 -25.70 36.96 9.33
N GLU A 104 -26.84 36.79 9.98
CA GLU A 104 -27.90 37.79 10.06
C GLU A 104 -28.22 38.08 11.53
N MET A 105 -28.72 39.27 11.82
CA MET A 105 -29.00 39.73 13.18
C MET A 105 -30.31 40.51 13.24
N ASP A 106 -31.07 40.29 14.31
CA ASP A 106 -32.12 41.18 14.78
C ASP A 106 -31.59 41.92 16.02
N GLU A 107 -31.45 43.23 15.91
CA GLU A 107 -30.92 44.09 16.98
C GLU A 107 -31.82 44.12 18.21
N GLU A 108 -33.14 43.95 18.05
CA GLU A 108 -34.13 44.00 19.13
C GLU A 108 -34.43 42.60 19.72
N GLY A 109 -33.75 41.56 19.23
CA GLY A 109 -33.95 40.18 19.66
C GLY A 109 -35.26 39.56 19.18
N GLY A 110 -35.87 40.14 18.14
CA GLY A 110 -37.07 39.65 17.48
C GLY A 110 -36.79 38.58 16.41
N ASN A 111 -37.59 38.57 15.35
CA ASN A 111 -37.46 37.62 14.22
C ASN A 111 -37.23 38.31 12.87
N ASP A 112 -36.89 39.60 12.85
CA ASP A 112 -36.62 40.37 11.64
C ASP A 112 -35.11 40.54 11.47
N PHE A 113 -34.52 39.71 10.62
CA PHE A 113 -33.08 39.55 10.55
C PHE A 113 -32.49 40.32 9.38
N ASP A 114 -31.55 41.23 9.69
CA ASP A 114 -30.75 41.94 8.70
C ASP A 114 -29.43 41.20 8.41
N LEU A 115 -29.06 41.13 7.13
CA LEU A 115 -27.82 40.48 6.69
C LEU A 115 -26.59 41.32 7.07
N LEU A 116 -25.73 40.75 7.92
CA LEU A 116 -24.46 41.37 8.31
C LEU A 116 -23.33 41.03 7.35
N GLY A 117 -23.36 39.83 6.76
CA GLY A 117 -22.40 39.42 5.74
C GLY A 117 -22.30 37.91 5.55
N THR A 118 -21.51 37.53 4.55
CA THR A 118 -21.19 36.14 4.23
C THR A 118 -19.69 36.00 4.00
N SER A 119 -19.06 35.06 4.70
CA SER A 119 -17.62 34.82 4.62
C SER A 119 -17.31 33.35 4.41
N GLU A 120 -16.25 33.03 3.65
CA GLU A 120 -15.80 31.66 3.46
C GLU A 120 -15.24 31.08 4.78
N LEU A 121 -15.65 29.87 5.12
CA LEU A 121 -15.04 29.09 6.18
C LEU A 121 -13.77 28.44 5.62
N LEU A 122 -12.62 29.09 5.85
CA LEU A 122 -11.31 28.55 5.51
C LEU A 122 -10.89 27.46 6.50
N SER A 123 -9.99 26.59 6.08
CA SER A 123 -9.57 25.42 6.85
C SER A 123 -8.92 25.79 8.20
N VAL A 124 -9.46 25.19 9.27
CA VAL A 124 -8.94 24.94 10.64
C VAL A 124 -9.39 25.94 11.74
N PRO A 125 -9.94 25.46 12.88
CA PRO A 125 -9.80 24.12 13.46
C PRO A 125 -11.08 23.28 13.44
N TYR A 126 -11.38 22.68 12.28
CA TYR A 126 -12.19 21.46 12.21
C TYR A 126 -11.29 20.23 12.24
N ALA A 127 -10.70 19.97 13.40
CA ALA A 127 -10.36 18.60 13.80
C ALA A 127 -11.63 17.75 14.08
N LEU A 128 -12.82 18.26 13.76
CA LEU A 128 -14.05 17.49 13.63
C LEU A 128 -14.10 16.68 12.32
N TYR A 129 -13.15 16.88 11.40
CA TYR A 129 -12.84 15.91 10.35
C TYR A 129 -11.53 15.15 10.64
N ALA A 130 -11.16 14.98 11.91
CA ALA A 130 -10.26 13.90 12.34
C ALA A 130 -11.04 12.62 12.70
N GLU A 131 -12.37 12.63 12.60
CA GLU A 131 -13.17 11.39 12.58
C GLU A 131 -13.08 10.68 11.21
N ASN A 132 -12.67 11.40 10.15
CA ASN A 132 -12.50 10.84 8.79
C ASN A 132 -11.19 11.24 8.07
N GLY A 133 -10.29 11.98 8.73
CA GLY A 133 -9.18 12.67 8.06
C GLY A 133 -7.85 12.55 8.79
N GLY A 134 -7.32 11.34 8.84
CA GLY A 134 -5.92 11.07 9.12
C GLY A 134 -5.66 9.72 8.51
N GLY A 135 -5.34 9.73 7.22
CA GLY A 135 -5.39 8.58 6.33
C GLY A 135 -5.05 7.29 7.05
N GLN A 136 -5.91 6.28 6.86
CA GLN A 136 -5.38 4.94 6.94
C GLN A 136 -4.13 4.98 6.04
N PHE A 137 -2.96 4.86 6.66
CA PHE A 137 -2.11 3.82 6.14
C PHE A 137 -3.02 2.61 6.16
N GLU A 138 -3.71 2.36 5.03
CA GLU A 138 -3.95 1.01 4.67
C GLU A 138 -2.53 0.46 4.67
N GLU A 139 -2.19 -0.22 5.76
CA GLU A 139 -1.53 -1.49 5.59
C GLU A 139 -2.26 -2.10 4.41
N VAL A 140 -1.59 -2.13 3.26
CA VAL A 140 -2.14 -2.72 2.06
C VAL A 140 -2.30 -4.19 2.41
N ASP A 141 -3.42 -4.56 3.05
CA ASP A 141 -3.73 -5.94 3.44
C ASP A 141 -3.70 -6.83 2.19
N SER A 142 -4.05 -6.22 1.04
CA SER A 142 -3.79 -6.78 -0.28
C SER A 142 -3.87 -5.71 -1.38
N THR A 143 -3.04 -5.88 -2.42
CA THR A 143 -3.22 -5.17 -3.70
C THR A 143 -4.31 -5.88 -4.49
N TYR A 144 -5.30 -5.13 -5.00
CA TYR A 144 -6.36 -5.65 -5.85
C TYR A 144 -6.01 -5.45 -7.32
N VAL A 145 -6.18 -6.50 -8.14
CA VAL A 145 -6.16 -6.38 -9.60
C VAL A 145 -7.58 -6.65 -10.10
N THR A 146 -8.14 -5.69 -10.83
CA THR A 146 -9.43 -5.85 -11.51
C THR A 146 -9.21 -6.31 -12.95
N GLN A 147 -9.76 -7.47 -13.29
CA GLN A 147 -9.79 -7.99 -14.66
C GLN A 147 -11.20 -8.52 -14.96
N GLY A 148 -11.80 -8.03 -16.05
CA GLY A 148 -13.10 -8.53 -16.51
C GLY A 148 -14.26 -8.34 -15.52
N GLY A 149 -14.19 -7.31 -14.65
CA GLY A 149 -15.25 -7.02 -13.66
C GLY A 149 -15.22 -7.89 -12.41
N SER A 150 -14.17 -8.70 -12.21
CA SER A 150 -13.91 -9.43 -10.96
C SER A 150 -12.67 -8.89 -10.26
N GLU A 151 -12.75 -8.76 -8.93
CA GLU A 151 -11.65 -8.33 -8.06
C GLU A 151 -10.90 -9.56 -7.50
N TYR A 152 -9.57 -9.54 -7.62
CA TYR A 152 -8.70 -10.57 -7.04
C TYR A 152 -7.81 -9.95 -5.96
N THR A 153 -7.79 -10.56 -4.76
CA THR A 153 -6.96 -10.13 -3.63
C THR A 153 -5.61 -10.85 -3.64
N LEU A 154 -4.51 -10.10 -3.72
CA LEU A 154 -3.16 -10.63 -3.49
C LEU A 154 -2.88 -10.65 -1.98
N ARG A 155 -3.19 -11.74 -1.29
CA ARG A 155 -2.80 -11.96 0.12
C ARG A 155 -1.38 -12.54 0.18
N GLY A 156 -0.48 -11.92 0.94
CA GLY A 156 0.84 -12.50 1.27
C GLY A 156 2.11 -11.73 0.82
N LEU A 157 2.05 -10.41 0.62
CA LEU A 157 3.26 -9.58 0.48
C LEU A 157 3.72 -9.09 1.87
N GLN A 158 4.69 -9.77 2.48
CA GLN A 158 5.19 -9.43 3.82
C GLN A 158 6.60 -8.82 3.72
N PHE A 159 6.75 -7.58 4.18
CA PHE A 159 8.07 -6.97 4.38
C PHE A 159 8.43 -7.12 5.87
N SER A 160 9.41 -7.98 6.17
CA SER A 160 9.93 -8.13 7.54
C SER A 160 11.14 -7.23 7.71
N GLU A 161 11.15 -6.41 8.75
CA GLU A 161 12.37 -5.67 9.13
C GLU A 161 13.50 -6.67 9.39
N GLY A 162 14.65 -6.46 8.76
CA GLY A 162 15.85 -7.28 8.93
C GLY A 162 16.08 -8.42 7.93
N LEU A 163 15.17 -8.67 6.97
CA LEU A 163 15.38 -9.64 5.89
C LEU A 163 15.21 -8.98 4.52
N SER A 164 16.25 -9.04 3.70
CA SER A 164 16.25 -8.58 2.31
C SER A 164 15.67 -9.64 1.37
N SER A 165 14.47 -10.13 1.70
CA SER A 165 13.73 -11.15 0.93
C SER A 165 12.28 -10.73 0.70
N ILE A 166 11.80 -10.83 -0.54
CA ILE A 166 10.39 -10.79 -0.88
C ILE A 166 9.92 -12.23 -1.01
N SER A 167 9.00 -12.66 -0.14
CA SER A 167 8.44 -14.02 -0.15
C SER A 167 6.95 -13.96 -0.50
N LEU A 168 6.53 -14.78 -1.47
CA LEU A 168 5.13 -14.96 -1.84
C LEU A 168 4.69 -16.35 -1.39
N TYR A 169 3.73 -16.43 -0.47
CA TYR A 169 3.14 -17.69 -0.02
C TYR A 169 1.66 -17.74 -0.38
N GLN A 170 1.23 -18.80 -1.06
CA GLN A 170 -0.19 -19.07 -1.26
C GLN A 170 -0.70 -19.94 -0.11
N VAL A 171 -1.68 -19.43 0.65
CA VAL A 171 -2.45 -20.21 1.61
C VAL A 171 -3.60 -20.90 0.85
N GLU A 172 -3.80 -22.17 1.12
CA GLU A 172 -4.72 -23.09 0.42
C GLU A 172 -6.10 -22.49 0.13
N GLU A 173 -6.45 -22.38 -1.16
CA GLU A 173 -7.74 -22.76 -1.80
C GLU A 173 -7.58 -22.60 -3.34
N PRO A 174 -8.16 -23.48 -4.18
CA PRO A 174 -7.85 -23.56 -5.61
C PRO A 174 -8.83 -22.74 -6.46
N ARG A 175 -8.36 -21.79 -7.28
CA ARG A 175 -9.13 -21.37 -8.48
C ARG A 175 -8.27 -21.12 -9.71
N LEU A 176 -8.85 -21.60 -10.80
CA LEU A 176 -8.39 -21.69 -12.19
C LEU A 176 -7.95 -20.33 -12.76
N PHE A 177 -6.77 -20.27 -13.38
CA PHE A 177 -6.41 -19.17 -14.27
C PHE A 177 -6.78 -19.52 -15.71
N HIS A 178 -7.40 -18.55 -16.40
CA HIS A 178 -7.63 -18.55 -17.83
C HIS A 178 -6.70 -17.51 -18.48
N ASP A 179 -5.99 -17.95 -19.51
CA ASP A 179 -4.95 -17.22 -20.23
C ASP A 179 -5.51 -16.10 -21.11
N PHE A 180 -5.30 -14.83 -20.76
CA PHE A 180 -5.42 -13.73 -21.73
C PHE A 180 -4.50 -12.56 -21.37
N PHE A 181 -3.23 -12.67 -21.75
CA PHE A 181 -2.33 -11.56 -22.15
C PHE A 181 -1.08 -12.23 -22.79
N PRO A 182 -0.33 -11.58 -23.70
CA PRO A 182 1.05 -11.96 -23.98
C PRO A 182 1.91 -11.49 -22.79
N GLN A 183 1.98 -12.30 -21.73
CA GLN A 183 2.44 -11.87 -20.41
C GLN A 183 3.96 -11.96 -20.23
N ILE A 184 4.56 -10.88 -19.75
CA ILE A 184 5.73 -10.97 -18.88
C ILE A 184 5.21 -11.47 -17.53
N LYS A 185 5.47 -12.75 -17.21
CA LYS A 185 5.18 -13.37 -15.91
C LYS A 185 6.46 -13.37 -15.07
N PHE A 186 6.44 -12.74 -13.90
CA PHE A 186 7.62 -12.65 -13.03
C PHE A 186 7.76 -13.85 -12.07
N VAL A 187 6.64 -14.41 -11.60
CA VAL A 187 6.58 -15.58 -10.71
C VAL A 187 5.27 -16.33 -10.97
N ASP A 188 5.32 -17.65 -11.19
CA ASP A 188 4.16 -18.55 -11.29
C ASP A 188 4.33 -19.68 -10.28
N ILE A 189 3.47 -19.71 -9.26
CA ILE A 189 3.44 -20.74 -8.20
C ILE A 189 2.14 -21.52 -8.36
N SER A 190 2.10 -22.46 -9.30
CA SER A 190 0.94 -23.33 -9.48
C SER A 190 1.13 -24.65 -8.71
N PRO A 191 0.33 -24.98 -7.69
CA PRO A 191 0.31 -26.32 -7.15
C PRO A 191 -0.39 -27.26 -8.15
N THR A 192 0.34 -28.25 -8.66
CA THR A 192 -0.31 -29.47 -9.19
C THR A 192 -0.75 -30.30 -7.99
N TRP A 193 -2.06 -30.54 -7.87
CA TRP A 193 -2.75 -31.27 -6.80
C TRP A 193 -1.85 -32.23 -5.98
N GLY A 194 -1.71 -31.94 -4.68
CA GLY A 194 -1.08 -32.84 -3.70
C GLY A 194 0.43 -32.70 -3.47
N ARG A 195 1.07 -31.59 -3.85
CA ARG A 195 2.51 -31.35 -3.53
C ARG A 195 2.77 -29.95 -2.98
N SER A 196 3.73 -29.89 -2.05
CA SER A 196 4.15 -28.76 -1.22
C SER A 196 4.42 -27.46 -1.98
N ALA A 197 4.23 -26.35 -1.26
CA ALA A 197 4.48 -24.98 -1.71
C ALA A 197 5.87 -24.80 -2.35
N TYR A 198 5.92 -24.05 -3.44
CA TYR A 198 7.15 -23.72 -4.16
C TYR A 198 7.56 -22.28 -3.85
N ASN A 199 8.69 -22.10 -3.20
CA ASN A 199 9.23 -20.76 -2.92
C ASN A 199 10.23 -20.42 -4.04
N ILE A 200 10.09 -19.24 -4.64
CA ILE A 200 11.18 -18.57 -5.37
C ILE A 200 11.67 -17.48 -4.44
N SER A 201 12.78 -17.72 -3.75
CA SER A 201 13.40 -16.73 -2.87
C SER A 201 14.47 -15.97 -3.66
N LEU A 202 14.33 -14.65 -3.75
CA LEU A 202 15.41 -13.75 -4.17
C LEU A 202 16.17 -13.37 -2.90
N ILE A 203 17.32 -14.01 -2.68
CA ILE A 203 18.15 -13.75 -1.50
C ILE A 203 19.17 -12.69 -1.88
N THR A 204 19.24 -11.62 -1.10
CA THR A 204 20.42 -10.76 -1.11
C THR A 204 21.06 -10.77 0.27
N ARG A 205 22.33 -11.18 0.29
CA ARG A 205 23.33 -11.04 1.36
C ARG A 205 23.10 -11.92 2.61
N GLU A 206 24.06 -12.85 2.81
CA GLU A 206 24.36 -13.69 4.00
C GLU A 206 24.08 -15.21 3.93
N GLU A 207 24.17 -15.86 2.76
CA GLU A 207 24.21 -17.35 2.71
C GLU A 207 25.36 -17.98 1.89
N TYR A 208 26.19 -17.19 1.20
CA TYR A 208 27.38 -17.70 0.48
C TYR A 208 28.54 -16.68 0.48
N ASN A 209 29.47 -16.81 1.44
CA ASN A 209 30.75 -16.07 1.49
C ASN A 209 30.70 -14.55 1.23
N ASN A 210 29.60 -13.87 1.61
CA ASN A 210 29.39 -12.43 1.41
C ASN A 210 29.46 -11.92 -0.04
N VAL A 211 29.27 -12.79 -1.04
CA VAL A 211 29.15 -12.35 -2.45
C VAL A 211 27.66 -12.14 -2.76
N PRO A 212 27.23 -10.97 -3.27
CA PRO A 212 25.86 -10.79 -3.72
C PRO A 212 25.62 -11.66 -4.95
N THR A 213 24.78 -12.69 -4.81
CA THR A 213 24.40 -13.60 -5.89
C THR A 213 22.89 -13.56 -6.09
N LEU A 214 22.46 -13.67 -7.36
CA LEU A 214 21.07 -13.97 -7.68
C LEU A 214 20.93 -15.50 -7.63
N GLU A 215 20.37 -16.01 -6.54
CA GLU A 215 20.19 -17.45 -6.33
C GLU A 215 18.72 -17.86 -6.49
N PHE A 216 18.48 -18.95 -7.23
CA PHE A 216 17.15 -19.55 -7.36
C PHE A 216 17.08 -20.80 -6.47
N MET A 217 16.78 -20.61 -5.19
CA MET A 217 16.61 -21.72 -4.25
C MET A 217 15.17 -22.21 -4.27
N ALA A 218 14.94 -23.44 -4.73
CA ALA A 218 13.71 -24.14 -4.42
C ALA A 218 13.90 -24.82 -3.06
N GLY A 219 13.22 -24.35 -2.01
CA GLY A 219 13.14 -25.08 -0.74
C GLY A 219 12.45 -26.42 -0.97
N ILE A 220 13.09 -27.53 -0.61
CA ILE A 220 12.52 -28.87 -0.82
C ILE A 220 12.69 -29.74 0.43
N PRO A 221 11.69 -30.56 0.80
CA PRO A 221 11.93 -31.76 1.58
C PRO A 221 12.96 -32.66 0.85
N GLN A 222 13.87 -33.29 1.58
CA GLN A 222 14.90 -34.17 1.01
C GLN A 222 14.32 -35.16 -0.03
N GLY A 223 14.91 -35.23 -1.24
CA GLY A 223 14.63 -36.29 -2.22
C GLY A 223 13.85 -35.91 -3.49
N GLN A 224 13.58 -34.62 -3.76
CA GLN A 224 12.96 -34.15 -5.02
C GLN A 224 13.99 -33.36 -5.84
N THR A 225 14.25 -33.75 -7.10
CA THR A 225 15.17 -33.05 -8.00
C THR A 225 14.37 -32.09 -8.89
N ARG A 226 14.65 -30.78 -8.83
CA ARG A 226 14.06 -29.80 -9.76
C ARG A 226 15.10 -29.33 -10.76
N HIS A 227 14.69 -29.14 -12.02
CA HIS A 227 15.55 -28.65 -13.08
C HIS A 227 15.38 -27.13 -13.26
N PHE A 228 16.40 -26.46 -13.77
CA PHE A 228 16.36 -25.05 -14.16
C PHE A 228 16.58 -24.94 -15.67
N ALA A 229 15.82 -24.09 -16.37
CA ALA A 229 15.90 -24.04 -17.84
C ALA A 229 15.63 -22.65 -18.41
N PHE A 230 16.46 -22.23 -19.36
CA PHE A 230 16.14 -21.18 -20.32
C PHE A 230 15.58 -21.82 -21.59
N ARG A 231 14.40 -21.38 -22.01
CA ARG A 231 13.71 -21.91 -23.19
C ARG A 231 13.41 -20.81 -24.19
N THR A 232 13.47 -21.15 -25.47
CA THR A 232 12.99 -20.30 -26.57
C THR A 232 12.09 -21.14 -27.46
N ALA A 233 10.89 -20.66 -27.77
CA ALA A 233 9.89 -21.41 -28.55
C ALA A 233 9.66 -22.85 -28.02
N GLY A 234 9.61 -23.02 -26.69
CA GLY A 234 9.38 -24.31 -26.02
C GLY A 234 10.62 -25.22 -25.90
N THR A 235 11.69 -24.95 -26.65
CA THR A 235 12.93 -25.75 -26.62
C THR A 235 13.93 -25.25 -25.57
N ALA A 236 14.58 -26.15 -24.85
CA ALA A 236 15.62 -25.79 -23.88
C ALA A 236 16.89 -25.34 -24.62
N LYS A 237 17.43 -24.19 -24.22
CA LYS A 237 18.70 -23.63 -24.74
C LYS A 237 19.83 -23.79 -23.73
N LEU A 238 19.54 -23.56 -22.46
CA LEU A 238 20.35 -23.98 -21.32
C LEU A 238 19.43 -24.73 -20.37
N PHE A 239 19.86 -25.90 -19.90
CA PHE A 239 19.13 -26.74 -18.98
C PHE A 239 20.08 -27.23 -17.90
N ILE A 240 19.68 -27.14 -16.63
CA ILE A 240 20.38 -27.71 -15.49
C ILE A 240 19.44 -28.77 -14.92
N GLN A 241 19.77 -30.03 -15.12
CA GLN A 241 19.03 -31.14 -14.56
C GLN A 241 19.20 -31.15 -13.03
N GLY A 242 18.23 -31.67 -12.28
CA GLY A 242 18.29 -31.62 -10.81
C GLY A 242 19.39 -32.47 -10.16
N ASN A 243 20.16 -33.23 -10.95
CA ASN A 243 21.42 -33.88 -10.52
C ASN A 243 22.66 -32.98 -10.74
N GLY A 244 22.47 -31.77 -11.26
CA GLY A 244 23.50 -30.78 -11.55
C GLY A 244 24.13 -30.89 -12.95
N ASN A 245 23.64 -31.76 -13.83
CA ASN A 245 24.15 -31.82 -15.20
C ASN A 245 23.64 -30.64 -16.02
N ILE A 246 24.52 -30.00 -16.79
CA ILE A 246 24.24 -28.85 -17.64
C ILE A 246 24.15 -29.28 -19.10
N GLY A 247 23.01 -29.02 -19.74
CA GLY A 247 22.76 -29.23 -21.16
C GLY A 247 22.63 -27.90 -21.91
N LEU A 248 23.34 -27.77 -23.02
CA LEU A 248 23.13 -26.75 -24.04
C LEU A 248 22.39 -27.39 -25.21
N SER A 249 21.22 -26.85 -25.55
CA SER A 249 20.28 -27.42 -26.55
C SER A 249 19.76 -28.85 -26.25
N THR A 250 19.84 -29.32 -25.00
CA THR A 250 19.24 -30.59 -24.54
C THR A 250 18.71 -30.45 -23.12
N SER A 251 17.65 -31.19 -22.78
CA SER A 251 17.14 -31.34 -21.41
C SER A 251 17.55 -32.65 -20.73
N GLU A 252 18.27 -33.52 -21.44
CA GLU A 252 18.73 -34.82 -20.93
C GLU A 252 20.26 -34.95 -21.12
N PRO A 253 21.05 -34.09 -20.44
CA PRO A 253 22.50 -34.15 -20.54
C PRO A 253 23.07 -35.46 -19.97
N ALA A 254 23.80 -36.21 -20.82
CA ALA A 254 24.43 -37.49 -20.48
C ALA A 254 25.69 -37.34 -19.61
N SER A 255 26.20 -36.12 -19.45
CA SER A 255 27.39 -35.79 -18.66
C SER A 255 27.18 -34.48 -17.89
N ARG A 256 28.15 -34.09 -17.06
CA ARG A 256 28.10 -32.83 -16.29
C ARG A 256 27.91 -31.59 -17.17
N LEU A 257 28.46 -31.59 -18.38
CA LEU A 257 28.28 -30.55 -19.39
C LEU A 257 28.16 -31.20 -20.76
N GLN A 258 27.02 -31.01 -21.43
CA GLN A 258 26.80 -31.46 -22.80
C GLN A 258 26.35 -30.30 -23.69
N VAL A 259 26.98 -30.16 -24.86
CA VAL A 259 26.46 -29.38 -25.99
C VAL A 259 25.85 -30.36 -26.98
N ALA A 260 24.54 -30.37 -27.12
CA ALA A 260 23.85 -31.34 -27.98
C ALA A 260 23.75 -30.89 -29.45
N ASP A 261 23.82 -29.59 -29.69
CA ASP A 261 23.75 -28.99 -31.03
C ASP A 261 24.53 -27.65 -31.03
N GLY A 262 25.08 -27.29 -32.21
CA GLY A 262 25.96 -26.14 -32.41
C GLY A 262 27.44 -26.39 -32.05
N ASP A 263 28.24 -25.33 -32.20
CA ASP A 263 29.69 -25.37 -31.98
C ASP A 263 30.10 -24.67 -30.68
N ILE A 264 31.24 -25.07 -30.12
CA ILE A 264 31.93 -24.34 -29.04
C ILE A 264 33.00 -23.45 -29.67
N TYR A 265 32.78 -22.14 -29.69
CA TYR A 265 33.74 -21.17 -30.19
C TYR A 265 34.55 -20.55 -29.04
N ILE A 266 35.88 -20.67 -29.10
CA ILE A 266 36.83 -20.10 -28.13
C ILE A 266 37.68 -19.07 -28.89
N GLU A 267 37.43 -17.78 -28.65
CA GLU A 267 38.04 -16.69 -29.41
C GLU A 267 39.50 -16.40 -29.01
N ASP A 268 39.81 -16.43 -27.72
CA ASP A 268 41.18 -16.22 -27.23
C ASP A 268 42.03 -17.45 -27.52
N VAL A 269 43.01 -17.30 -28.41
CA VAL A 269 43.95 -18.36 -28.84
C VAL A 269 44.76 -18.96 -27.67
N ASN A 270 44.84 -18.26 -26.53
CA ASN A 270 45.51 -18.76 -25.32
C ASN A 270 44.58 -19.60 -24.42
N ARG A 271 43.30 -19.72 -24.78
CA ARG A 271 42.28 -20.49 -24.03
C ARG A 271 41.89 -21.75 -24.79
N GLY A 272 41.36 -22.71 -24.04
CA GLY A 272 41.07 -24.04 -24.54
C GLY A 272 40.53 -24.94 -23.44
N VAL A 273 40.47 -26.24 -23.70
CA VAL A 273 39.95 -27.21 -22.72
C VAL A 273 41.07 -27.66 -21.80
N ILE A 274 40.90 -27.46 -20.49
CA ILE A 274 41.89 -27.91 -19.49
C ILE A 274 41.47 -29.29 -18.97
N MET A 275 42.39 -30.24 -19.00
CA MET A 275 42.19 -31.61 -18.53
C MET A 275 43.33 -32.01 -17.59
N ARG A 276 43.00 -32.72 -16.51
CA ARG A 276 44.00 -33.30 -15.61
C ARG A 276 44.28 -34.73 -16.02
N SER A 277 45.55 -35.05 -16.30
CA SER A 277 45.97 -36.43 -16.57
C SER A 277 46.08 -37.26 -15.26
N PRO A 278 46.09 -38.60 -15.32
CA PRO A 278 46.11 -39.46 -14.14
C PRO A 278 47.29 -39.25 -13.18
N ASN A 279 48.40 -38.68 -13.66
CA ASN A 279 49.56 -38.29 -12.83
C ASN A 279 49.38 -36.95 -12.10
N GLY A 280 48.24 -36.28 -12.23
CA GLY A 280 47.92 -35.00 -11.59
C GLY A 280 48.31 -33.76 -12.40
N GLN A 281 49.03 -33.89 -13.52
CA GLN A 281 49.40 -32.77 -14.38
C GLN A 281 48.18 -32.21 -15.14
N CYS A 282 48.05 -30.89 -15.24
CA CYS A 282 47.03 -30.27 -16.08
C CYS A 282 47.58 -29.93 -17.48
N TRP A 283 46.73 -30.14 -18.49
CA TRP A 283 47.02 -29.92 -19.90
C TRP A 283 45.92 -29.04 -20.48
N ARG A 284 46.30 -28.02 -21.25
CA ARG A 284 45.35 -27.24 -22.06
C ARG A 284 45.41 -27.75 -23.49
N MET A 285 44.26 -28.15 -24.02
CA MET A 285 44.06 -28.44 -25.43
C MET A 285 43.70 -27.16 -26.17
N THR A 286 44.52 -26.80 -27.15
CA THR A 286 44.28 -25.71 -28.12
C THR A 286 44.39 -26.26 -29.55
N VAL A 287 44.29 -25.40 -30.56
CA VAL A 287 44.48 -25.77 -31.97
C VAL A 287 45.58 -24.91 -32.56
N ASN A 288 46.54 -25.53 -33.24
CA ASN A 288 47.63 -24.80 -33.90
C ASN A 288 47.23 -24.28 -35.29
N ASN A 289 48.13 -23.53 -35.95
CA ASN A 289 47.88 -22.95 -37.29
C ASN A 289 47.64 -24.00 -38.39
N ALA A 290 47.95 -25.28 -38.15
CA ALA A 290 47.66 -26.38 -39.07
C ALA A 290 46.30 -27.06 -38.78
N GLY A 291 45.52 -26.54 -37.81
CA GLY A 291 44.24 -27.12 -37.41
C GLY A 291 44.37 -28.37 -36.53
N GLN A 292 45.57 -28.70 -36.04
CA GLN A 292 45.77 -29.87 -35.19
C GLN A 292 45.65 -29.51 -33.71
N PRO A 293 45.09 -30.41 -32.88
CA PRO A 293 45.04 -30.20 -31.45
C PRO A 293 46.45 -30.21 -30.86
N GLU A 294 46.73 -29.25 -30.00
CA GLU A 294 48.00 -29.10 -29.28
C GLU A 294 47.75 -29.13 -27.78
N MET A 295 48.51 -29.97 -27.06
CA MET A 295 48.41 -30.12 -25.61
C MET A 295 49.60 -29.44 -24.94
N THR A 296 49.35 -28.37 -24.21
CA THR A 296 50.37 -27.64 -23.45
C THR A 296 50.22 -27.94 -21.97
N ALA A 297 51.31 -28.35 -21.31
CA ALA A 297 51.33 -28.51 -19.87
C ALA A 297 51.18 -27.15 -19.18
N ILE A 298 50.28 -27.06 -18.20
CA ILE A 298 50.03 -25.85 -17.42
C ILE A 298 49.95 -26.16 -15.93
N ALA A 299 50.07 -25.14 -15.08
CA ALA A 299 49.65 -25.24 -13.70
C ALA A 299 48.13 -25.52 -13.65
N CYS A 300 47.69 -26.39 -12.73
CA CYS A 300 46.28 -26.62 -12.54
C CYS A 300 45.61 -25.35 -11.98
N PRO A 301 44.44 -24.94 -12.53
CA PRO A 301 43.63 -23.88 -11.93
C PRO A 301 43.27 -24.23 -10.48
N GLU A 302 43.25 -23.21 -9.62
CA GLU A 302 42.74 -23.30 -8.24
C GLU A 302 41.22 -23.37 -8.20
#